data_AF-A0A8T5MW09-F1
#
_entry.id   AF-A0A8T5MW09-F1
#
_cell.length_a   1.000
_cell.length_b   1.000
_cell.length_c   1.000
_cell.angle_alpha   90.00
_cell.angle_beta   90.00
_cell.angle_gamma   90.00
#
_symmetry.space_group_name_H-M   'P 1'
#
loop_
_entity.id
_entity.type
_entity.pdbx_description
1 polymer ?
#
loop_
_entity_poly.entity_id
_entity_poly.type
_entity_poly.pdbx_seq_one_letter_code
_entity_poly.pdbx_strand_id
1 'polypeptide(L)'
;MVREETIKQCLERGRDGRGIIIINQNAKLSEMHYKKALRNIEVMNYLKKGNYEEWTVITAYYSMYQACLSILTRIGLQSKDHTCTVAIIEKYFVRTGKLDKKSMDHYKNLSDVLEKIEKVKIEQKLLDALKDIRDRRENIQYDVETRVSVNVENVIKNSIEFVENAKILVDNLDTKFIEAVRKDLERLA
;
A
#
# COMPACT_ATOMS: atom_id res chain seq x y z
N MET A 1 -12.08 1.42 7.88
CA MET A 1 -12.25 0.01 7.44
C MET A 1 -12.98 0.03 6.11
N VAL A 2 -12.28 -0.42 5.07
CA VAL A 2 -12.83 -0.52 3.70
C VAL A 2 -14.00 -1.49 3.67
N ARG A 3 -15.09 -1.10 3.01
CA ARG A 3 -16.26 -1.98 2.79
C ARG A 3 -15.93 -3.02 1.72
N GLU A 4 -16.47 -4.23 1.84
CA GLU A 4 -16.29 -5.27 0.80
C GLU A 4 -16.71 -4.78 -0.59
N GLU A 5 -17.79 -4.01 -0.66
CA GLU A 5 -18.29 -3.41 -1.89
C GLU A 5 -17.24 -2.57 -2.63
N THR A 6 -16.39 -1.84 -1.88
CA THR A 6 -15.28 -1.08 -2.47
C THR A 6 -14.25 -2.00 -3.12
N ILE A 7 -13.98 -3.16 -2.52
CA ILE A 7 -13.07 -4.15 -3.09
C ILE A 7 -13.67 -4.78 -4.35
N LYS A 8 -14.97 -5.11 -4.33
CA LYS A 8 -15.68 -5.62 -5.52
C LYS A 8 -15.58 -4.66 -6.69
N GLN A 9 -15.91 -3.39 -6.47
CA GLN A 9 -15.79 -2.35 -7.51
C GLN A 9 -14.37 -2.23 -8.06
N CYS A 10 -13.36 -2.36 -7.19
CA CYS A 10 -11.96 -2.37 -7.61
C CYS A 10 -11.60 -3.57 -8.48
N LEU A 11 -12.13 -4.76 -8.19
CA LEU A 11 -11.93 -5.98 -8.99
C LEU A 11 -12.68 -5.87 -10.33
N GLU A 12 -13.92 -5.39 -10.33
CA GLU A 12 -14.72 -5.15 -11.54
C GLU A 12 -14.00 -4.20 -12.50
N ARG A 13 -13.53 -3.05 -12.01
CA ARG A 13 -12.74 -2.08 -12.80
C ARG A 13 -11.40 -2.66 -13.29
N GLY A 14 -10.91 -3.73 -12.66
CA GLY A 14 -9.75 -4.48 -13.11
C GLY A 14 -9.93 -5.10 -14.49
N ARG A 15 -11.16 -5.48 -14.87
CA ARG A 15 -11.51 -6.03 -16.19
C ARG A 15 -11.23 -5.03 -17.33
N ASP A 16 -11.33 -3.74 -17.03
CA ASP A 16 -10.98 -2.63 -17.95
C ASP A 16 -9.52 -2.14 -17.80
N GLY A 17 -8.71 -2.80 -16.97
CA GLY A 17 -7.34 -2.39 -16.68
C GLY A 17 -7.20 -1.19 -15.74
N ARG A 18 -8.29 -0.73 -15.11
CA ARG A 18 -8.37 0.48 -14.27
C ARG A 18 -8.60 0.19 -12.77
N GLY A 19 -8.32 -1.04 -12.32
CA GLY A 19 -8.61 -1.49 -10.95
C GLY A 19 -7.56 -2.47 -10.40
N ILE A 20 -8.01 -3.53 -9.74
CA ILE A 20 -7.18 -4.66 -9.29
C ILE A 20 -7.33 -5.82 -10.25
N ILE A 21 -6.22 -6.36 -10.72
CA ILE A 21 -6.16 -7.54 -11.57
C ILE A 21 -5.51 -8.66 -10.77
N ILE A 22 -6.17 -9.82 -10.72
CA ILE A 22 -5.58 -11.03 -10.13
C ILE A 22 -4.61 -11.63 -11.15
N ILE A 23 -3.37 -11.84 -10.72
CA ILE A 23 -2.30 -12.43 -11.53
C ILE A 23 -1.62 -13.56 -10.74
N ASN A 24 -0.59 -14.17 -11.35
CA ASN A 24 0.31 -15.05 -10.61
C ASN A 24 1.22 -14.23 -9.69
N GLN A 25 1.58 -14.82 -8.54
CA GLN A 25 2.60 -14.24 -7.66
C GLN A 25 3.89 -13.98 -8.45
N ASN A 26 4.49 -12.80 -8.24
CA ASN A 26 5.69 -12.42 -8.97
C ASN A 26 6.71 -11.76 -8.04
N ALA A 27 7.56 -12.59 -7.42
CA ALA A 27 8.60 -12.13 -6.50
C ALA A 27 9.62 -11.20 -7.17
N LYS A 28 9.95 -11.44 -8.45
CA LYS A 28 10.88 -10.59 -9.21
C LYS A 28 10.30 -9.19 -9.43
N LEU A 29 9.03 -9.12 -9.84
CA LEU A 29 8.35 -7.84 -10.05
C LEU A 29 8.12 -7.09 -8.73
N SER A 30 7.80 -7.81 -7.66
CA SER A 30 7.73 -7.27 -6.30
C SER A 30 9.05 -6.60 -5.90
N GLU A 31 10.18 -7.29 -6.08
CA GLU A 31 11.50 -6.73 -5.81
C GLU A 31 11.82 -5.53 -6.71
N MET A 32 11.41 -5.54 -7.98
CA MET A 32 11.59 -4.39 -8.88
C MET A 32 10.81 -3.16 -8.42
N HIS A 33 9.58 -3.33 -7.93
CA HIS A 33 8.77 -2.26 -7.34
C HIS A 33 9.41 -1.74 -6.06
N TYR A 34 9.89 -2.61 -5.17
CA TYR A 34 10.60 -2.21 -3.96
C TYR A 34 11.86 -1.39 -4.27
N LYS A 35 12.70 -1.85 -5.21
CA LYS A 35 13.87 -1.08 -5.69
C LYS A 35 13.47 0.26 -6.32
N LYS A 36 12.29 0.37 -6.92
CA LYS A 36 11.77 1.65 -7.40
C LYS A 36 11.31 2.56 -6.24
N ALA A 37 10.74 2.00 -5.18
CA ALA A 37 10.42 2.74 -3.96
C ALA A 37 11.68 3.35 -3.32
N LEU A 38 12.76 2.57 -3.22
CA LEU A 38 14.06 3.05 -2.70
C LEU A 38 14.66 4.18 -3.55
N ARG A 39 14.65 4.03 -4.88
CA ARG A 39 15.09 5.10 -5.79
C ARG A 39 14.26 6.38 -5.63
N ASN A 40 12.95 6.25 -5.42
CA ASN A 40 12.11 7.42 -5.14
C ASN A 40 12.48 8.09 -3.81
N ILE A 41 12.89 7.34 -2.77
CA ILE A 41 13.41 7.93 -1.53
C ILE A 41 14.70 8.74 -1.80
N GLU A 42 15.61 8.23 -2.62
CA GLU A 42 16.83 8.95 -3.01
C GLU A 42 16.49 10.28 -3.72
N VAL A 43 15.58 10.24 -4.68
CA VAL A 43 15.10 11.42 -5.41
C VAL A 43 14.41 12.41 -4.47
N MET A 44 13.55 11.93 -3.57
CA MET A 44 12.88 12.75 -2.55
C MET A 44 13.90 13.49 -1.67
N ASN A 45 14.96 12.82 -1.21
CA ASN A 45 16.01 13.42 -0.41
C ASN A 45 16.82 14.47 -1.20
N TYR A 46 17.06 14.22 -2.49
CA TYR A 46 17.70 15.21 -3.37
C TYR A 46 16.83 16.46 -3.53
N LEU A 47 15.52 16.29 -3.78
CA LEU A 47 14.56 17.38 -3.92
C LEU A 47 14.43 18.21 -2.65
N LYS A 48 14.41 17.55 -1.48
CA LYS A 48 14.40 18.23 -0.19
C LYS A 48 15.62 19.12 -0.01
N LYS A 49 16.82 18.65 -0.36
CA LYS A 49 18.05 19.45 -0.30
C LYS A 49 18.00 20.68 -1.23
N GLY A 50 17.31 20.55 -2.36
CA GLY A 50 17.07 21.64 -3.30
C GLY A 50 15.91 22.58 -2.94
N ASN A 51 15.26 22.39 -1.78
CA ASN A 51 14.06 23.13 -1.36
C ASN A 51 12.87 23.01 -2.33
N TYR A 52 12.76 21.90 -3.06
CA TYR A 52 11.62 21.59 -3.92
C TYR A 52 10.56 20.82 -3.13
N GLU A 53 9.84 21.51 -2.23
CA GLU A 53 8.94 20.89 -1.26
C GLU A 53 7.76 20.14 -1.91
N GLU A 54 7.14 20.73 -2.94
CA GLU A 54 6.06 20.10 -3.70
C GLU A 54 6.49 18.76 -4.29
N TRP A 55 7.61 18.78 -5.00
CA TRP A 55 8.19 17.58 -5.59
C TRP A 55 8.66 16.59 -4.54
N THR A 56 9.07 17.06 -3.36
CA THR A 56 9.40 16.18 -2.23
C THR A 56 8.16 15.41 -1.78
N VAL A 57 7.02 16.08 -1.61
CA VAL A 57 5.73 15.43 -1.24
C VAL A 57 5.26 14.47 -2.34
N ILE A 58 5.31 14.89 -3.60
CA ILE A 58 4.94 14.04 -4.75
C ILE A 58 5.80 12.77 -4.78
N THR A 59 7.11 12.91 -4.59
CA THR A 59 8.04 11.78 -4.66
C THR A 59 7.91 10.86 -3.45
N ALA A 60 7.65 11.42 -2.26
CA ALA A 60 7.31 10.65 -1.05
C ALA A 60 6.06 9.79 -1.27
N TYR A 61 5.02 10.34 -1.91
CA TYR A 61 3.85 9.55 -2.29
C TYR A 61 4.23 8.37 -3.19
N TYR A 62 5.00 8.63 -4.24
CA TYR A 62 5.38 7.60 -5.20
C TYR A 62 6.33 6.55 -4.62
N SER A 63 7.13 6.86 -3.60
CA SER A 63 7.92 5.83 -2.90
C SER A 63 7.00 4.86 -2.17
N MET A 64 6.04 5.36 -1.37
CA MET A 64 5.07 4.54 -0.65
C MET A 64 4.17 3.76 -1.61
N TYR A 65 3.70 4.38 -2.69
CA TYR A 65 2.88 3.71 -3.70
C TYR A 65 3.63 2.54 -4.38
N GLN A 66 4.90 2.70 -4.72
CA GLN A 66 5.72 1.60 -5.26
C GLN A 66 5.90 0.48 -4.23
N ALA A 67 6.03 0.81 -2.94
CA ALA A 67 6.04 -0.19 -1.89
C ALA A 67 4.71 -0.96 -1.77
N CYS A 68 3.56 -0.29 -1.95
CA CYS A 68 2.28 -0.98 -2.07
C CYS A 68 2.25 -1.94 -3.27
N LEU A 69 2.72 -1.51 -4.44
CA LEU A 69 2.78 -2.38 -5.63
C LEU A 69 3.72 -3.58 -5.41
N SER A 70 4.78 -3.42 -4.63
CA SER A 70 5.64 -4.53 -4.19
C SER A 70 4.85 -5.58 -3.39
N ILE A 71 4.04 -5.15 -2.41
CA ILE A 71 3.17 -6.04 -1.63
C ILE A 71 2.14 -6.75 -2.53
N LEU A 72 1.44 -5.99 -3.38
CA LEU A 72 0.40 -6.51 -4.26
C LEU A 72 0.95 -7.58 -5.22
N THR A 73 2.07 -7.31 -5.88
CA THR A 73 2.66 -8.26 -6.84
C THR A 73 3.24 -9.49 -6.15
N ARG A 74 3.70 -9.36 -4.89
CA ARG A 74 4.13 -10.51 -4.07
C ARG A 74 2.99 -11.51 -3.85
N ILE A 75 1.77 -11.03 -3.62
CA ILE A 75 0.59 -11.86 -3.40
C ILE A 75 -0.17 -12.20 -4.70
N GLY A 76 0.37 -11.76 -5.85
CA GLY A 76 -0.18 -12.01 -7.18
C GLY A 76 -1.40 -11.14 -7.50
N LEU A 77 -1.28 -9.86 -7.20
CA LEU A 77 -2.18 -8.81 -7.66
C LEU A 77 -1.39 -7.78 -8.45
N GLN A 78 -2.07 -7.12 -9.37
CA GLN A 78 -1.57 -5.96 -10.07
C GLN A 78 -2.59 -4.83 -9.95
N SER A 79 -2.10 -3.59 -9.81
CA SER A 79 -2.96 -2.42 -9.85
C SER A 79 -2.33 -1.31 -10.67
N LYS A 80 -3.19 -0.53 -11.32
CA LYS A 80 -2.87 0.76 -11.93
C LYS A 80 -3.72 1.89 -11.34
N ASP A 81 -4.45 1.61 -10.27
CA ASP A 81 -5.36 2.55 -9.62
C ASP A 81 -4.91 2.80 -8.18
N HIS A 82 -4.65 4.07 -7.88
CA HIS A 82 -4.13 4.51 -6.59
C HIS A 82 -5.11 4.24 -5.45
N THR A 83 -6.39 4.49 -5.66
CA THR A 83 -7.44 4.31 -4.66
C THR A 83 -7.66 2.83 -4.36
N CYS A 84 -7.74 1.98 -5.38
CA CYS A 84 -7.87 0.54 -5.23
C CYS A 84 -6.62 -0.08 -4.58
N THR A 85 -5.43 0.41 -4.92
CA THR A 85 -4.19 -0.02 -4.26
C THR A 85 -4.26 0.25 -2.74
N VAL A 86 -4.60 1.48 -2.35
CA VAL A 86 -4.72 1.85 -0.92
C VAL A 86 -5.82 1.04 -0.23
N ALA A 87 -6.94 0.77 -0.91
CA ALA A 87 -8.04 -0.01 -0.36
C ALA A 87 -7.64 -1.46 -0.02
N ILE A 88 -6.86 -2.11 -0.90
CA ILE A 88 -6.32 -3.46 -0.64
C ILE A 88 -5.35 -3.44 0.54
N ILE A 89 -4.45 -2.45 0.60
CA ILE A 89 -3.51 -2.30 1.72
C ILE A 89 -4.26 -2.11 3.04
N GLU A 90 -5.25 -1.22 3.09
CA GLU A 90 -6.05 -1.00 4.30
C GLU A 90 -6.79 -2.27 4.74
N LYS A 91 -7.40 -3.00 3.81
CA LYS A 91 -8.22 -4.16 4.16
C LYS A 91 -7.38 -5.32 4.72
N TYR A 92 -6.25 -5.64 4.09
CA TYR A 92 -5.52 -6.88 4.38
C TYR A 92 -4.22 -6.70 5.15
N PHE A 93 -3.57 -5.53 5.06
CA PHE A 93 -2.18 -5.34 5.51
C PHE A 93 -2.00 -4.28 6.58
N VAL A 94 -3.08 -3.62 7.02
CA VAL A 94 -3.01 -2.58 8.06
C VAL A 94 -3.55 -3.09 9.38
N ARG A 95 -2.82 -2.77 10.44
CA ARG A 95 -3.20 -3.06 11.81
C ARG A 95 -4.20 -2.01 12.29
N THR A 96 -5.48 -2.29 12.11
CA THR A 96 -6.59 -1.39 12.48
C THR A 96 -6.95 -1.43 13.97
N GLY A 97 -6.28 -2.26 14.78
CA GLY A 97 -6.65 -2.55 16.18
C GLY A 97 -8.00 -3.29 16.34
N LYS A 98 -8.74 -3.46 15.25
CA LYS A 98 -9.98 -4.23 15.13
C LYS A 98 -9.77 -5.22 13.99
N LEU A 99 -9.17 -6.36 14.30
CA LEU A 99 -9.24 -7.52 13.41
C LEU A 99 -10.73 -7.82 13.23
N ASP A 100 -11.24 -7.62 12.02
CA ASP A 100 -12.58 -8.05 11.67
C ASP A 100 -12.58 -9.58 11.67
N LYS A 101 -12.88 -10.16 12.84
CA LYS A 101 -12.92 -11.61 13.06
C LYS A 101 -13.80 -12.30 12.00
N LYS A 102 -14.85 -11.64 11.52
CA LYS A 102 -15.74 -12.17 10.48
C LYS A 102 -15.05 -12.49 9.16
N SER A 103 -14.07 -11.69 8.74
CA SER A 103 -13.32 -11.93 7.49
C SER A 103 -12.34 -13.10 7.62
N MET A 104 -11.99 -13.51 8.85
CA MET A 104 -10.97 -14.52 9.15
C MET A 104 -11.52 -15.79 9.84
N ASP A 105 -12.76 -15.78 10.34
CA ASP A 105 -13.45 -16.92 10.96
C ASP A 105 -13.60 -18.12 10.01
N HIS A 106 -13.47 -17.91 8.70
CA HIS A 106 -13.43 -18.98 7.70
C HIS A 106 -12.13 -19.80 7.71
N TYR A 107 -11.12 -19.39 8.48
CA TYR A 107 -9.84 -20.07 8.55
C TYR A 107 -9.59 -20.62 9.96
N LYS A 108 -10.25 -21.74 10.28
CA LYS A 108 -10.22 -22.41 11.60
C LYS A 108 -8.83 -22.76 12.16
N ASN A 109 -7.75 -22.71 11.36
CA ASN A 109 -6.38 -23.08 11.74
C ASN A 109 -5.34 -21.96 11.50
N LEU A 110 -5.73 -20.69 11.59
CA LEU A 110 -4.83 -19.55 11.30
C LEU A 110 -4.28 -18.83 12.54
N SER A 111 -4.51 -19.28 13.78
CA SER A 111 -4.11 -18.56 15.00
C SER A 111 -2.62 -18.15 15.04
N ASP A 112 -1.73 -19.09 14.73
CA ASP A 112 -0.27 -18.85 14.76
C ASP A 112 0.18 -17.98 13.58
N VAL A 113 -0.55 -18.07 12.46
CA VAL A 113 -0.33 -17.21 11.29
C VAL A 113 -0.80 -15.80 11.61
N LEU A 114 -1.97 -15.63 12.23
CA LEU A 114 -2.55 -14.35 12.63
C LEU A 114 -1.66 -13.60 13.63
N GLU A 115 -1.08 -14.29 14.60
CA GLU A 115 -0.17 -13.66 15.56
C GLU A 115 1.10 -13.15 14.88
N LYS A 116 1.68 -13.93 13.94
CA LYS A 116 2.84 -13.51 13.15
C LYS A 116 2.50 -12.36 12.20
N ILE A 117 1.35 -12.43 11.51
CA ILE A 117 0.84 -11.37 10.63
C ILE A 117 0.68 -10.06 11.40
N GLU A 118 0.07 -10.11 12.60
CA GLU A 118 -0.21 -8.90 13.38
C GLU A 118 1.07 -8.16 13.80
N LYS A 119 2.20 -8.88 13.91
CA LYS A 119 3.53 -8.31 14.18
C LYS A 119 4.19 -7.67 12.96
N VAL A 120 3.75 -8.00 11.74
CA VAL A 120 4.35 -7.51 10.48
C VAL A 120 3.43 -6.60 9.67
N LYS A 121 2.21 -6.33 10.15
CA LYS A 121 1.28 -5.39 9.52
C LYS A 121 1.77 -3.95 9.61
N ILE A 122 1.35 -3.15 8.64
CA ILE A 122 1.59 -1.71 8.60
C ILE A 122 0.74 -1.03 9.68
N GLU A 123 1.33 -0.14 10.45
CA GLU A 123 0.62 0.64 11.46
C GLU A 123 -0.44 1.57 10.83
N GLN A 124 -1.58 1.75 11.52
CA GLN A 124 -2.65 2.63 11.05
C GLN A 124 -2.16 4.06 10.74
N LYS A 125 -1.27 4.61 11.57
CA LYS A 125 -0.67 5.94 11.37
C LYS A 125 0.03 6.06 10.01
N LEU A 126 0.70 5.00 9.56
CA LEU A 126 1.42 5.00 8.27
C LEU A 126 0.45 4.90 7.09
N LEU A 127 -0.68 4.20 7.26
CA LEU A 127 -1.78 4.24 6.27
C LEU A 127 -2.40 5.64 6.18
N ASP A 128 -2.62 6.30 7.32
CA ASP A 128 -3.20 7.64 7.36
C ASP A 128 -2.25 8.65 6.67
N ALA A 129 -0.94 8.52 6.90
CA ALA A 129 0.07 9.29 6.17
C ALA A 129 0.02 9.01 4.65
N LEU A 130 -0.13 7.75 4.22
CA LEU A 130 -0.26 7.41 2.79
C LEU A 130 -1.46 8.09 2.15
N LYS A 131 -2.62 8.09 2.83
CA LYS A 131 -3.86 8.71 2.34
C LYS A 131 -3.73 10.23 2.26
N ASP A 132 -3.21 10.86 3.31
CA ASP A 132 -3.00 12.31 3.35
C ASP A 132 -2.05 12.76 2.22
N ILE A 133 -0.91 12.09 2.03
CA ILE A 133 0.04 12.43 0.98
C ILE A 133 -0.56 12.15 -0.42
N ARG A 134 -1.38 11.09 -0.59
CA ARG A 134 -2.11 10.86 -1.86
C ARG A 134 -2.97 12.05 -2.25
N ASP A 135 -3.81 12.50 -1.32
CA ASP A 135 -4.78 13.57 -1.57
C ASP A 135 -4.07 14.90 -1.80
N ARG A 136 -3.00 15.18 -1.04
CA ARG A 136 -2.14 16.35 -1.26
C ARG A 136 -1.41 16.32 -2.59
N ARG A 137 -0.89 15.15 -2.99
CA ARG A 137 -0.21 14.98 -4.28
C ARG A 137 -1.13 15.35 -5.42
N GLU A 138 -2.40 14.97 -5.34
CA GLU A 138 -3.41 15.35 -6.33
C GLU A 138 -3.60 16.86 -6.37
N ASN A 139 -3.80 17.50 -5.21
CA ASN A 139 -3.96 18.95 -5.13
C ASN A 139 -2.72 19.71 -5.64
N ILE A 140 -1.52 19.37 -5.18
CA ILE A 140 -0.25 20.01 -5.61
C ILE A 140 -0.04 19.90 -7.13
N GLN A 141 -0.45 18.80 -7.75
CA GLN A 141 -0.24 18.59 -9.18
C GLN A 141 -1.25 19.32 -10.07
N TYR A 142 -2.46 19.58 -9.59
CA TYR A 142 -3.56 20.11 -10.41
C TYR A 142 -4.01 21.51 -10.00
N ASP A 143 -3.69 21.96 -8.79
CA ASP A 143 -3.98 23.30 -8.30
C ASP A 143 -2.71 24.17 -8.33
N VAL A 144 -2.78 25.28 -9.04
CA VAL A 144 -1.67 26.25 -9.21
C VAL A 144 -1.53 27.21 -8.03
N GLU A 145 -2.53 27.31 -7.15
CA GLU A 145 -2.52 28.20 -5.99
C GLU A 145 -2.13 27.49 -4.68
N THR A 146 -2.13 26.15 -4.66
CA THR A 146 -1.81 25.35 -3.48
C THR A 146 -0.33 25.50 -3.10
N ARG A 147 -0.07 26.16 -1.96
CA ARG A 147 1.25 26.11 -1.30
C ARG A 147 1.34 24.89 -0.38
N VAL A 148 2.52 24.28 -0.33
CA VAL A 148 2.83 23.19 0.62
C VAL A 148 2.80 23.74 2.05
N SER A 149 1.70 23.52 2.76
CA SER A 149 1.56 23.89 4.18
C SER A 149 1.90 22.73 5.13
N VAL A 150 2.49 21.64 4.61
CA VAL A 150 2.83 20.46 5.43
C VAL A 150 4.22 20.56 6.02
N ASN A 151 4.37 19.89 7.15
CA ASN A 151 5.67 19.53 7.68
C ASN A 151 6.31 18.45 6.79
N VAL A 152 7.19 18.87 5.87
CA VAL A 152 7.85 18.02 4.87
C VAL A 152 8.73 16.96 5.54
N GLU A 153 9.31 17.27 6.69
CA GLU A 153 10.15 16.37 7.48
C GLU A 153 9.35 15.16 7.99
N ASN A 154 8.10 15.39 8.44
CA ASN A 154 7.19 14.31 8.81
C ASN A 154 6.77 13.47 7.60
N VAL A 155 6.54 14.08 6.45
CA VAL A 155 6.24 13.36 5.19
C VAL A 155 7.40 12.43 4.82
N ILE A 156 8.63 12.95 4.83
CA ILE A 156 9.85 12.18 4.57
C ILE A 156 9.95 11.01 5.55
N LYS A 157 9.88 11.28 6.86
CA LYS A 157 9.99 10.26 7.90
C LYS A 157 8.96 9.15 7.72
N ASN A 158 7.68 9.50 7.59
CA ASN A 158 6.60 8.52 7.44
C ASN A 158 6.74 7.72 6.14
N SER A 159 7.22 8.34 5.05
CA SER A 159 7.42 7.64 3.77
C SER A 159 8.53 6.60 3.84
N ILE A 160 9.66 6.91 4.50
CA ILE A 160 10.77 5.98 4.72
C ILE A 160 10.29 4.82 5.61
N GLU A 161 9.68 5.15 6.74
CA GLU A 161 9.14 4.17 7.69
C GLU A 161 8.11 3.25 7.03
N PHE A 162 7.24 3.77 6.15
CA PHE A 162 6.30 2.95 5.39
C PHE A 162 7.01 1.98 4.43
N VAL A 163 8.02 2.45 3.69
CA VAL A 163 8.76 1.62 2.72
C VAL A 163 9.55 0.52 3.43
N GLU A 164 10.14 0.80 4.59
CA GLU A 164 10.82 -0.19 5.43
C GLU A 164 9.85 -1.24 5.96
N ASN A 165 8.71 -0.81 6.53
CA ASN A 165 7.67 -1.72 6.99
C ASN A 165 7.10 -2.58 5.86
N ALA A 166 6.92 -2.03 4.66
CA ALA A 166 6.47 -2.78 3.50
C ALA A 166 7.47 -3.87 3.11
N LYS A 167 8.78 -3.63 3.25
CA LYS A 167 9.82 -4.63 3.02
C LYS A 167 9.76 -5.75 4.05
N ILE A 168 9.72 -5.39 5.33
CA ILE A 168 9.59 -6.36 6.43
C ILE A 168 8.35 -7.22 6.22
N LEU A 169 7.21 -6.60 5.88
CA LEU A 169 5.98 -7.31 5.55
C LEU A 169 6.22 -8.32 4.41
N VAL A 170 6.69 -7.86 3.24
CA VAL A 170 6.92 -8.69 2.05
C VAL A 170 7.82 -9.90 2.33
N ASP A 171 8.88 -9.70 3.12
CA ASP A 171 9.84 -10.74 3.46
C ASP A 171 9.27 -11.78 4.44
N ASN A 172 8.27 -11.39 5.23
CA ASN A 172 7.62 -12.24 6.23
C ASN A 172 6.22 -12.71 5.82
N LEU A 173 5.79 -12.49 4.58
CA LEU A 173 4.48 -12.97 4.10
C LEU A 173 4.47 -14.50 4.03
N ASP A 174 3.60 -15.10 4.83
CA ASP A 174 3.37 -16.54 4.86
C ASP A 174 2.47 -17.01 3.70
N THR A 175 2.79 -18.17 3.12
CA THR A 175 2.05 -18.73 1.98
C THR A 175 0.57 -18.94 2.28
N LYS A 176 0.20 -19.42 3.49
CA LYS A 176 -1.21 -19.64 3.85
C LYS A 176 -1.96 -18.33 3.96
N PHE A 177 -1.31 -17.27 4.42
CA PHE A 177 -1.89 -15.94 4.44
C PHE A 177 -2.14 -15.40 3.03
N ILE A 178 -1.15 -15.54 2.14
CA ILE A 178 -1.30 -15.16 0.73
C ILE A 178 -2.49 -15.89 0.10
N GLU A 179 -2.58 -17.21 0.30
CA GLU A 179 -3.70 -18.02 -0.20
C GLU A 179 -5.05 -17.58 0.38
N ALA A 180 -5.11 -17.23 1.67
CA ALA A 180 -6.32 -16.73 2.31
C ALA A 180 -6.78 -15.39 1.71
N VAL A 181 -5.86 -14.45 1.51
CA VAL A 181 -6.17 -13.16 0.86
C VAL A 181 -6.64 -13.39 -0.57
N ARG A 182 -5.98 -14.27 -1.32
CA ARG A 182 -6.36 -14.58 -2.70
C ARG A 182 -7.74 -15.21 -2.80
N LYS A 183 -8.04 -16.20 -1.95
CA LYS A 183 -9.37 -16.84 -1.90
C LYS A 183 -10.48 -15.83 -1.58
N ASP A 184 -10.22 -14.90 -0.66
CA ASP A 184 -11.20 -13.84 -0.37
C ASP A 184 -11.42 -12.92 -1.57
N LEU A 185 -10.35 -12.57 -2.30
CA LEU A 185 -10.45 -11.73 -3.51
C LEU A 185 -11.16 -12.46 -4.66
N GLU A 186 -10.88 -13.74 -4.87
CA GLU A 186 -11.56 -14.58 -5.87
C GLU A 186 -13.05 -14.72 -5.57
N ARG A 187 -13.44 -14.79 -4.28
CA ARG A 187 -14.85 -14.78 -3.84
C ARG A 187 -15.54 -13.45 -4.13
N LEU A 188 -14.79 -12.34 -4.13
CA LEU A 188 -15.32 -10.99 -4.32
C LEU A 188 -15.32 -10.53 -5.79
N ALA A 189 -14.63 -11.23 -6.69
CA ALA A 189 -14.47 -10.90 -8.10
C ALA A 189 -15.64 -11.39 -8.99
#